data_AF-A0A349ENH2-F1
#
_entry.id   AF-A0A349ENH2-F1
#
_cell.length_a   1.000
_cell.length_b   1.000
_cell.length_c   1.000
_cell.angle_alpha   90.00
_cell.angle_beta   90.00
_cell.angle_gamma   90.00
#
_symmetry.space_group_name_H-M   'P 1'
#
loop_
_entity.id
_entity.type
_entity.pdbx_description
1 polymer ?
#
loop_
_entity_poly.entity_id
_entity_poly.type
_entity_poly.pdbx_seq_one_letter_code
_entity_poly.pdbx_strand_id
1 'polypeptide(L)' 'MQKRYLLAPGPTPVPPEALMAMAMPIIHHRAPDFVPVLDAA' A
#
# COMPACT_ATOMS: atom_id res chain seq x y z
N MET A 1 -18.27 13.64 3.26
CA MET A 1 -17.49 13.38 2.03
C MET A 1 -18.34 12.54 1.09
N GLN A 2 -18.38 12.88 -0.20
CA GLN A 2 -19.13 12.09 -1.20
C GLN A 2 -18.36 10.79 -1.51
N LYS A 3 -19.04 9.64 -1.54
CA LYS A 3 -18.42 8.36 -1.91
C LYS A 3 -18.11 8.37 -3.41
N ARG A 4 -16.86 8.07 -3.78
CA ARG A 4 -16.42 8.04 -5.17
C ARG A 4 -16.30 6.58 -5.61
N TYR A 5 -17.18 6.17 -6.52
CA TYR A 5 -17.21 4.81 -7.07
C TYR A 5 -16.48 4.79 -8.41
N LEU A 6 -15.62 3.80 -8.60
CA LEU A 6 -14.93 3.55 -9.86
C LEU A 6 -15.65 2.41 -10.58
N LEU A 7 -16.27 2.73 -11.72
CA LEU A 7 -17.08 1.80 -12.52
C LEU A 7 -16.43 1.46 -13.87
N ALA A 8 -15.16 1.84 -14.05
CA ALA A 8 -14.36 1.43 -15.20
C ALA A 8 -13.88 -0.03 -15.02
N PRO A 9 -13.55 -0.75 -16.11
CA PRO A 9 -13.02 -2.12 -16.03
C PRO A 9 -11.73 -2.27 -15.23
N GLY A 10 -10.98 -1.18 -15.04
CA GLY A 10 -9.80 -1.16 -14.20
C GLY A 10 -9.04 0.18 -14.29
N PRO A 11 -8.17 0.46 -13.30
CA PRO A 11 -7.93 -0.32 -12.08
C PRO A 11 -9.12 -0.27 -11.10
N THR A 12 -9.13 -1.09 -10.04
CA THR A 12 -10.12 -1.02 -8.97
C THR A 12 -9.67 -0.05 -7.87
N PRO A 13 -10.59 0.48 -7.03
CA PRO A 13 -10.19 1.23 -5.84
C PRO A 13 -9.29 0.40 -4.93
N VAL A 14 -8.22 1.00 -4.43
CA VAL A 14 -7.30 0.35 -3.47
C VAL A 14 -8.01 0.24 -2.11
N PRO A 15 -7.97 -0.93 -1.44
CA PRO A 15 -8.54 -1.07 -0.10
C PRO A 15 -7.94 -0.07 0.90
N PRO A 16 -8.73 0.50 1.83
CA PRO A 16 -8.25 1.47 2.80
C PRO A 16 -7.04 0.99 3.62
N GLU A 17 -6.99 -0.28 3.99
CA GLU A 17 -5.90 -0.89 4.74
C GLU A 17 -4.56 -0.86 3.99
N ALA A 18 -4.59 -1.08 2.67
CA ALA A 18 -3.40 -0.99 1.84
C ALA A 18 -2.95 0.47 1.69
N LEU A 19 -3.89 1.42 1.54
CA LEU A 19 -3.57 2.85 1.54
C LEU A 19 -2.94 3.32 2.85
N MET A 20 -3.42 2.81 3.99
CA MET A 20 -2.83 3.10 5.30
C MET A 20 -1.44 2.48 5.45
N ALA A 21 -1.22 1.25 4.99
CA ALA A 21 0.11 0.66 4.96
C ALA A 21 1.09 1.47 4.09
N MET A 22 0.64 1.95 2.92
CA MET A 22 1.45 2.80 2.03
C MET A 22 1.73 4.20 2.59
N ALA A 23 0.94 4.67 3.57
CA ALA A 23 1.16 5.96 4.22
C ALA A 23 2.24 5.90 5.32
N MET A 24 2.73 4.69 5.67
CA MET A 24 3.80 4.52 6.63
C MET A 24 5.13 5.08 6.10
N PRO A 25 6.10 5.42 6.98
CA PRO A 25 7.42 5.85 6.56
C PRO A 25 8.11 4.81 5.65
N ILE A 26 8.86 5.30 4.65
CA ILE A 26 9.62 4.45 3.74
C ILE A 26 10.83 3.88 4.48
N ILE A 27 11.00 2.56 4.39
CA ILE A 27 12.19 1.86 4.86
C ILE A 27 13.27 1.94 3.77
N HIS A 28 14.50 2.33 4.13
CA HIS A 28 15.61 2.30 3.20
C HIS A 28 15.95 0.86 2.81
N HIS A 29 16.19 0.57 1.54
CA HIS A 29 16.37 -0.80 1.03
C HIS A 29 17.59 -1.54 1.58
N ARG A 30 18.53 -0.84 2.23
CA ARG A 30 19.70 -1.45 2.91
C ARG A 30 19.60 -1.41 4.43
N ALA A 31 18.50 -0.91 4.98
CA ALA A 31 18.33 -0.89 6.42
C ALA A 31 17.96 -2.30 6.94
N PRO A 32 18.39 -2.70 8.14
CA PRO A 32 18.18 -4.07 8.66
C PRO A 32 16.70 -4.49 8.75
N ASP A 33 15.81 -3.51 8.90
CA ASP A 33 14.36 -3.64 8.94
C ASP A 33 13.71 -3.90 7.58
N PHE A 34 14.41 -3.72 6.46
CA PHE A 34 13.89 -4.02 5.12
C PHE A 34 13.86 -5.52 4.80
N VAL A 35 14.91 -6.27 5.17
CA VAL A 35 15.05 -7.69 4.83
C VAL A 35 13.89 -8.55 5.32
N PRO A 36 13.43 -8.43 6.58
CA PRO A 36 12.27 -9.19 7.05
C PRO A 36 10.99 -8.91 6.26
N VAL A 37 10.82 -7.68 5.75
CA VAL A 37 9.65 -7.31 4.93
C VAL A 37 9.74 -7.94 3.54
N LEU A 38 10.93 -7.98 2.94
CA LEU A 38 11.17 -8.61 1.65
C LEU A 38 10.98 -10.14 1.71
N ASP A 39 11.49 -10.79 2.75
CA ASP A 39 11.41 -12.24 2.90
C ASP A 39 9.98 -12.74 3.25
N ALA A 40 9.14 -11.84 3.77
CA ALA A 40 7.75 -12.14 4.13
C ALA A 40 6.75 -11.96 2.96
N ALA A 41 7.19 -11.45 1.81
CA ALA A 41 6.39 -11.26 0.61
C ALA A 41 6.29 -12.54 -0.23
#